data_AF-A0AA39F2Z9-F1
#
_entry.id   AF-A0AA39F2Z9-F1
#
_cell.length_a   1.000
_cell.length_b   1.000
_cell.length_c   1.000
_cell.angle_alpha   90.00
_cell.angle_beta   90.00
_cell.angle_gamma   90.00
#
_symmetry.space_group_name_H-M   'P 1'
#
loop_
_entity.id
_entity.type
_entity.pdbx_description
1 polymer ?
#
loop_
_entity_poly.entity_id
_entity_poly.type
_entity_poly.pdbx_seq_one_letter_code
_entity_poly.pdbx_strand_id
1 'polypeptide(L)'
;MRTTLVQRGLEFGKLAKIRGIVYFRLSPHEQKPFGGVITHGVPNIIRRMRDQVLRVVPPFIGAYLVYSWANQEHERLVRKKPDDFKDDKVCVEAAVRRPQVVAQVFPVEDERDIGLLKNTSCVLRIKRALASCKYNIVN
;
A
#
# COMPACT_ATOMS: atom_id res chain seq x y z
N MET A 1 45.28 5.63 42.49
CA MET A 1 44.19 4.69 42.83
C MET A 1 44.71 3.27 42.75
N ARG A 2 44.40 2.41 43.73
CA ARG A 2 44.83 1.01 43.71
C ARG A 2 43.93 0.24 42.73
N THR A 3 44.41 0.00 41.51
CA THR A 3 43.71 -0.81 40.51
C THR A 3 43.69 -2.25 40.98
N THR A 4 42.59 -2.71 41.57
CA THR A 4 42.42 -4.13 41.86
C THR A 4 42.19 -4.89 40.56
N LEU A 5 42.85 -6.04 40.44
CA LEU A 5 42.67 -6.96 39.30
C LEU A 5 41.19 -7.28 39.11
N VAL A 6 40.72 -7.18 37.87
CA VAL A 6 39.36 -7.51 37.46
C VAL A 6 39.14 -9.00 37.71
N GLN A 7 38.37 -9.32 38.75
CA GLN A 7 37.86 -10.67 38.95
C GLN A 7 36.83 -10.93 37.85
N ARG A 8 37.14 -11.86 36.94
CA ARG A 8 36.17 -12.37 35.97
C ARG A 8 35.44 -13.53 36.64
N GLY A 9 34.14 -13.37 36.88
CA GLY A 9 33.32 -14.41 37.49
C GLY A 9 31.94 -14.51 36.84
N LEU A 10 31.58 -15.72 36.40
CA LEU A 10 30.20 -16.11 36.06
C LEU A 10 29.29 -16.18 37.32
N GLU A 11 29.88 -16.14 38.52
CA GLU A 11 29.22 -16.33 39.81
C GLU A 11 28.99 -15.01 40.57
N PHE A 12 27.85 -14.91 41.25
CA PHE A 12 27.56 -13.81 42.18
C PHE A 12 28.60 -13.76 43.31
N GLY A 13 29.17 -12.57 43.54
CA GLY A 13 30.24 -12.33 44.51
C GLY A 13 31.63 -12.07 43.90
N LYS A 14 31.87 -12.47 42.63
CA LYS A 14 33.15 -12.26 41.91
C LYS A 14 33.06 -11.27 40.74
N LEU A 15 32.00 -10.46 40.63
CA LEU A 15 31.75 -9.60 39.46
C LEU A 15 32.54 -8.28 39.48
N ALA A 16 32.43 -7.53 40.58
CA ALA A 16 32.98 -6.18 40.65
C ALA A 16 33.23 -5.75 42.09
N LYS A 17 34.24 -4.91 42.28
CA LYS A 17 34.56 -4.29 43.57
C LYS A 17 33.95 -2.89 43.63
N ILE A 18 32.72 -2.79 44.12
CA ILE A 18 31.97 -1.54 44.30
C ILE A 18 32.03 -1.13 45.78
N ARG A 19 32.29 0.15 46.07
CA ARG A 19 32.38 0.69 47.43
C ARG A 19 31.58 1.99 47.52
N GLY A 20 30.87 2.20 48.64
CA GLY A 20 30.23 3.48 48.96
C GLY A 20 28.92 3.80 48.23
N ILE A 21 28.21 2.82 47.69
CA ILE A 21 26.88 3.03 47.07
C ILE A 21 25.80 2.41 47.96
N VAL A 22 24.79 3.19 48.30
CA VAL A 22 23.62 2.75 49.08
C VAL A 22 22.39 2.81 48.18
N TYR A 23 21.64 1.72 48.12
CA TYR A 23 20.41 1.64 47.33
C TYR A 23 19.21 1.46 48.25
N PHE A 24 18.17 2.26 48.04
CA PHE A 24 16.89 2.11 48.72
C PHE A 24 15.88 1.46 47.78
N ARG A 25 14.99 0.64 48.33
CA ARG A 25 13.91 -0.06 47.63
C ARG A 25 12.69 -0.16 48.55
N LEU A 26 11.50 -0.09 47.96
CA LEU A 26 10.24 -0.33 48.65
C LEU A 26 9.75 -1.75 48.34
N SER A 27 9.03 -2.40 49.27
CA SER A 27 8.40 -3.69 49.01
C SER A 27 7.42 -3.60 47.84
N PRO A 28 7.30 -4.62 46.97
CA PRO A 28 6.37 -4.59 45.84
C PRO A 28 4.91 -4.37 46.24
N HIS A 29 4.52 -4.85 47.41
CA HIS A 29 3.16 -4.74 47.94
C HIS A 29 2.78 -3.30 48.34
N GLU A 30 3.77 -2.44 48.55
CA GLU A 30 3.61 -1.02 48.92
C GLU A 30 3.66 -0.10 47.69
N GLN A 31 4.06 -0.63 46.53
CA GLN A 31 4.17 0.13 45.29
C GLN A 31 2.89 0.05 44.46
N LYS A 32 2.53 1.16 43.82
CA LYS A 32 1.47 1.15 42.80
C LYS A 32 2.06 0.68 41.46
N PRO A 33 1.63 -0.46 40.89
CA PRO A 33 2.25 -1.03 39.69
C PRO A 33 2.11 -0.12 38.46
N PHE A 34 1.05 0.69 38.41
CA PHE A 34 0.78 1.65 37.32
C PHE A 34 0.82 3.11 37.78
N GLY A 35 1.55 3.41 38.86
CA GLY A 35 1.74 4.78 39.31
C GLY A 35 2.38 5.64 38.22
N GLY A 36 1.75 6.76 37.86
CA GLY A 36 2.33 7.74 36.92
C GLY A 36 2.37 7.30 35.44
N VAL A 37 1.64 6.26 35.04
CA VAL A 37 1.63 5.79 33.63
C VAL A 37 1.14 6.87 32.68
N ILE A 38 0.09 7.61 33.05
CA ILE A 38 -0.48 8.65 32.19
C ILE A 38 0.40 9.90 32.23
N THR A 39 0.82 10.35 33.42
CA THR A 39 1.57 11.60 33.59
C THR A 39 3.02 11.52 33.10
N HIS A 40 3.69 10.40 33.32
CA HIS A 40 5.10 10.22 32.96
C HIS A 40 5.30 9.18 31.85
N GLY A 41 4.51 8.12 31.83
CA GLY A 41 4.64 7.05 30.83
C GLY A 41 4.31 7.53 29.41
N VAL A 42 3.12 8.10 29.20
CA VAL A 42 2.66 8.53 27.86
C VAL A 42 3.58 9.60 27.24
N PRO A 43 3.94 10.71 27.93
CA PRO A 43 4.87 11.69 27.36
C PRO A 43 6.24 11.11 27.05
N ASN A 44 6.74 10.16 27.87
CA ASN A 44 8.02 9.52 27.61
C ASN A 44 7.96 8.56 26.42
N ILE A 45 6.84 7.86 26.20
CA ILE A 45 6.64 7.02 25.00
C ILE A 45 6.68 7.90 23.75
N ILE A 46 5.93 9.01 23.74
CA ILE A 46 5.90 9.93 22.59
C ILE A 46 7.30 10.48 22.30
N ARG A 47 8.03 10.91 23.34
CA ARG A 47 9.43 11.35 23.19
C ARG A 47 10.30 10.27 22.56
N ARG A 48 10.23 9.02 23.05
CA ARG A 48 11.01 7.89 22.50
C ARG A 48 10.64 7.57 21.06
N MET A 49 9.36 7.62 20.69
CA MET A 49 8.91 7.39 19.32
C MET A 49 9.47 8.48 18.40
N ARG A 50 9.36 9.76 18.79
CA ARG A 50 9.88 10.88 17.99
C ARG A 50 11.38 10.76 17.71
N ASP A 51 12.16 10.32 18.69
CA ASP A 51 13.61 10.14 18.55
C ASP A 51 13.98 9.02 17.55
N GLN A 52 13.09 8.05 17.32
CA GLN A 52 13.33 6.92 16.41
C GLN A 52 12.70 7.08 15.03
N VAL A 53 11.61 7.85 14.92
CA VAL A 53 10.85 8.04 13.67
C VAL A 53 11.76 8.46 12.51
N LEU A 54 12.67 9.41 12.72
CA LEU A 54 13.56 9.89 11.66
C LEU A 54 14.58 8.86 11.17
N ARG A 55 14.91 7.86 11.97
CA ARG A 55 15.83 6.78 11.58
C ARG A 55 15.10 5.65 10.88
N VAL A 56 13.88 5.35 11.31
CA VAL A 56 13.14 4.16 10.88
C VAL A 56 12.21 4.46 9.70
N VAL A 57 11.53 5.61 9.70
CA VAL A 57 10.49 5.92 8.71
C VAL A 57 11.02 6.17 7.29
N PRO A 58 12.14 6.90 7.06
CA PRO A 58 12.61 7.16 5.70
C PRO A 58 12.87 5.92 4.83
N PRO A 59 13.55 4.85 5.30
CA PRO A 59 13.73 3.65 4.47
C PRO A 59 12.41 2.93 4.18
N PHE A 60 11.45 2.95 5.11
CA PHE A 60 10.12 2.36 4.87
C PHE A 60 9.32 3.13 3.81
N ILE A 61 9.37 4.46 3.86
CA ILE A 61 8.75 5.29 2.82
C ILE A 61 9.42 5.00 1.47
N GLY A 62 10.75 4.96 1.42
CA GLY A 62 11.49 4.62 0.21
C GLY A 62 11.09 3.26 -0.37
N ALA A 63 11.00 2.23 0.47
CA ALA A 63 10.57 0.90 0.05
C ALA A 63 9.13 0.90 -0.49
N TYR A 64 8.21 1.62 0.14
CA TYR A 64 6.83 1.72 -0.31
C TYR A 64 6.71 2.43 -1.67
N LEU A 65 7.48 3.50 -1.88
CA LEU A 65 7.52 4.21 -3.15
C LEU A 65 8.02 3.29 -4.28
N VAL A 66 9.14 2.58 -4.06
CA VAL A 66 9.67 1.61 -5.03
C VAL A 66 8.65 0.51 -5.34
N TYR A 67 7.98 -0.02 -4.32
CA TYR A 67 6.94 -1.04 -4.49
C TYR A 67 5.77 -0.53 -5.36
N SER A 68 5.26 0.67 -5.06
CA SER A 68 4.15 1.25 -5.81
C SER A 68 4.51 1.53 -7.27
N TRP A 69 5.71 2.06 -7.52
CA TRP A 69 6.23 2.30 -8.87
C TRP A 69 6.40 1.00 -9.66
N ALA A 70 6.99 -0.03 -9.04
CA ALA A 70 7.21 -1.32 -9.70
C ALA A 70 5.90 -1.97 -10.17
N ASN A 71 4.85 -1.91 -9.34
CA ASN A 71 3.54 -2.45 -9.71
C ASN A 71 2.89 -1.67 -10.86
N GLN A 72 2.91 -0.34 -10.80
CA GLN A 72 2.34 0.52 -11.86
C GLN A 72 3.08 0.32 -13.19
N GLU A 73 4.40 0.24 -13.14
CA GLU A 73 5.21 0.04 -14.35
C GLU A 73 5.03 -1.37 -14.92
N HIS A 74 4.92 -2.39 -14.07
CA HIS A 74 4.58 -3.74 -14.51
C HIS A 74 3.23 -3.78 -15.24
N GLU A 75 2.20 -3.17 -14.67
CA GLU A 75 0.88 -3.08 -15.32
C GLU A 75 0.95 -2.34 -16.65
N ARG A 76 1.72 -1.23 -16.73
CA ARG A 76 1.92 -0.46 -17.96
C ARG A 76 2.60 -1.27 -19.06
N LEU A 77 3.64 -2.03 -18.71
CA LEU A 77 4.43 -2.82 -19.65
C LEU A 77 3.69 -4.06 -20.16
N VAL A 78 2.79 -4.63 -19.35
CA VAL A 78 1.94 -5.76 -19.77
C VAL A 78 0.88 -5.33 -20.79
N ARG A 79 0.50 -4.04 -20.83
CA ARG A 79 -0.45 -3.54 -21.84
C ARG A 79 0.20 -3.53 -23.23
N LYS A 80 -0.58 -3.92 -24.23
CA LYS A 80 -0.20 -3.83 -25.65
C LYS A 80 -0.02 -2.37 -26.05
N LYS A 81 1.07 -2.04 -26.74
CA LYS A 81 1.30 -0.69 -27.27
C LYS A 81 0.64 -0.57 -28.65
N PRO A 82 -0.17 0.46 -28.90
CA PRO A 82 -0.84 0.63 -30.19
C PRO A 82 0.13 0.92 -31.35
N ASP A 83 1.33 1.45 -31.05
CA ASP A 83 2.33 1.81 -32.04
C ASP A 83 2.95 0.61 -32.76
N ASP A 84 3.02 -0.55 -32.10
CA ASP A 84 3.63 -1.76 -32.65
C ASP A 84 2.80 -2.37 -33.81
N PHE A 85 1.53 -1.98 -33.97
CA PHE A 85 0.60 -2.53 -34.97
C PHE A 85 0.41 -1.64 -36.21
N LYS A 86 1.16 -0.54 -36.34
CA LYS A 86 0.98 0.42 -37.45
C LYS A 86 1.39 -0.18 -38.81
N ASP A 87 2.50 -0.92 -38.84
CA ASP A 87 3.07 -1.48 -40.07
C ASP A 87 2.37 -2.79 -40.51
N ASP A 88 1.80 -3.53 -39.57
CA ASP A 88 1.00 -4.74 -39.87
C ASP A 88 -0.27 -4.40 -40.66
N LYS A 89 -0.91 -3.26 -40.36
CA LYS A 89 -2.06 -2.77 -41.15
C LYS A 89 -1.63 -2.43 -42.57
N VAL A 90 -0.46 -1.82 -42.76
CA VAL A 90 0.06 -1.50 -44.10
C VAL A 90 0.40 -2.76 -44.89
N CYS A 91 0.93 -3.81 -44.25
CA CYS A 91 1.21 -5.09 -44.91
C CYS A 91 -0.06 -5.91 -45.22
N VAL A 92 -1.06 -5.92 -44.34
CA VAL A 92 -2.39 -6.53 -44.59
C VAL A 92 -3.13 -5.75 -45.67
N GLU A 93 -3.08 -4.41 -45.60
CA GLU A 93 -3.73 -3.54 -46.58
C GLU A 93 -2.95 -3.54 -47.91
N ALA A 94 -1.64 -3.79 -47.95
CA ALA A 94 -0.90 -4.05 -49.18
C ALA A 94 -1.16 -5.44 -49.77
N ALA A 95 -1.46 -6.45 -48.93
CA ALA A 95 -1.89 -7.78 -49.39
C ALA A 95 -3.36 -7.80 -49.87
N VAL A 96 -4.21 -6.90 -49.37
CA VAL A 96 -5.64 -6.79 -49.72
C VAL A 96 -5.92 -5.71 -50.78
N ARG A 97 -5.05 -4.71 -50.96
CA ARG A 97 -5.24 -3.61 -51.93
C ARG A 97 -4.84 -4.02 -53.35
N ARG A 98 -5.73 -4.76 -54.00
CA ARG A 98 -6.28 -4.21 -55.25
C ARG A 98 -7.08 -2.95 -54.87
N PRO A 99 -6.94 -1.83 -55.59
CA PRO A 99 -7.48 -0.54 -55.14
C PRO A 99 -9.00 -0.63 -55.05
N GLN A 100 -9.64 -0.05 -54.03
CA GLN A 100 -10.01 1.36 -54.11
C GLN A 100 -10.49 1.98 -52.77
N VAL A 101 -10.01 3.20 -52.56
CA VAL A 101 -10.68 4.40 -52.00
C VAL A 101 -10.68 4.63 -50.47
N VAL A 102 -10.07 5.78 -50.17
CA VAL A 102 -9.93 6.62 -48.98
C VAL A 102 -11.16 6.80 -48.08
N ALA A 103 -10.91 6.87 -46.76
CA ALA A 103 -11.51 7.87 -45.86
C ALA A 103 -10.61 8.11 -44.63
N GLN A 104 -10.44 9.38 -44.27
CA GLN A 104 -9.63 9.92 -43.16
C GLN A 104 -10.39 9.77 -41.81
N VAL A 105 -9.78 9.18 -40.77
CA VAL A 105 -9.17 9.81 -39.54
C VAL A 105 -10.14 10.17 -38.37
N PHE A 106 -10.07 9.33 -37.30
CA PHE A 106 -10.21 9.55 -35.82
C PHE A 106 -11.52 10.09 -35.18
N PRO A 107 -11.81 9.88 -33.86
CA PRO A 107 -11.12 9.11 -32.81
C PRO A 107 -11.98 7.99 -32.17
N VAL A 108 -11.33 7.00 -31.53
CA VAL A 108 -11.98 6.00 -30.66
C VAL A 108 -11.90 6.53 -29.24
N GLU A 109 -13.01 7.02 -28.71
CA GLU A 109 -13.13 7.36 -27.29
C GLU A 109 -13.14 6.09 -26.45
N ASP A 110 -12.32 6.11 -25.40
CA ASP A 110 -12.20 5.09 -24.36
C ASP A 110 -13.57 4.81 -23.72
N GLU A 111 -14.06 3.58 -23.82
CA GLU A 111 -15.30 3.15 -23.17
C GLU A 111 -15.04 1.95 -22.24
N ARG A 112 -14.01 2.05 -21.40
CA ARG A 112 -13.77 1.08 -20.32
C ARG A 112 -13.36 1.72 -19.00
N ASP A 113 -14.11 2.74 -18.60
CA ASP A 113 -14.41 2.97 -17.19
C ASP A 113 -15.94 2.96 -17.05
N ILE A 114 -16.46 1.94 -16.38
CA ILE A 114 -17.55 1.98 -15.38
C ILE A 114 -17.64 0.55 -14.86
N GLY A 115 -16.75 0.24 -13.93
CA GLY A 115 -17.13 -0.62 -12.83
C GLY A 115 -18.08 0.16 -11.94
N LEU A 116 -19.12 -0.52 -11.44
CA LEU A 116 -19.76 -0.20 -10.17
C LEU A 116 -20.89 0.86 -10.16
N LEU A 117 -22.03 0.55 -10.78
CA LEU A 117 -23.32 0.88 -10.17
C LEU A 117 -24.18 -0.38 -10.03
N LYS A 118 -23.98 -1.05 -8.89
CA LYS A 118 -24.92 -2.00 -8.31
C LYS A 118 -26.21 -1.25 -7.95
N ASN A 119 -27.33 -1.95 -8.11
CA ASN A 119 -28.61 -1.74 -7.42
C ASN A 119 -29.41 -0.47 -7.74
N THR A 120 -30.49 -0.62 -8.52
CA THR A 120 -31.90 -0.61 -8.01
C THR A 120 -32.90 -0.34 -9.15
N SER A 121 -33.96 -1.15 -9.18
CA SER A 121 -35.30 -0.87 -9.71
C SER A 121 -35.54 -0.56 -11.21
N CYS A 122 -34.59 0.00 -11.97
CA CYS A 122 -34.93 0.59 -13.28
C CYS A 122 -35.02 -0.42 -14.45
N VAL A 123 -34.33 -1.58 -14.35
CA VAL A 123 -34.27 -2.59 -15.43
C VAL A 123 -35.63 -3.31 -15.64
N LEU A 124 -36.51 -3.34 -14.64
CA LEU A 124 -37.84 -3.94 -14.78
C LEU A 124 -38.84 -3.07 -15.56
N ARG A 125 -38.60 -1.74 -15.69
CA ARG A 125 -39.49 -0.85 -16.46
C ARG A 125 -39.27 -0.98 -17.97
N ILE A 126 -38.03 -1.14 -18.41
CA ILE A 126 -37.70 -1.28 -19.84
C ILE A 126 -38.13 -2.66 -20.37
N LYS A 127 -38.00 -3.74 -19.57
CA LYS A 127 -38.48 -5.07 -19.97
C LYS A 127 -40.01 -5.18 -20.07
N ARG A 128 -40.78 -4.40 -19.30
CA ARG A 128 -42.26 -4.35 -19.43
C ARG A 128 -42.72 -3.56 -20.66
N ALA A 129 -41.98 -2.55 -21.11
CA ALA A 129 -42.30 -1.79 -22.32
C ALA A 129 -42.15 -2.64 -23.60
N LEU A 130 -41.15 -3.53 -23.65
CA LEU A 130 -40.91 -4.39 -24.81
C LEU A 130 -41.91 -5.55 -24.93
N ALA A 131 -42.60 -5.92 -23.85
CA ALA A 131 -43.65 -6.94 -23.89
C ALA A 131 -44.99 -6.40 -24.43
N SER A 132 -45.25 -5.10 -24.29
CA SER A 132 -46.50 -4.48 -24.77
C SER A 132 -46.51 -4.19 -26.28
N CYS A 133 -45.33 -4.16 -26.92
CA CYS A 133 -45.22 -3.88 -28.36
C CYS A 133 -45.38 -5.13 -29.24
N LYS A 134 -45.32 -6.33 -28.65
CA LYS A 134 -45.37 -7.61 -29.40
C LYS A 134 -46.79 -8.10 -29.73
N TYR A 135 -47.83 -7.48 -29.17
CA TYR A 135 -49.24 -7.85 -29.41
C TYR A 135 -49.96 -7.00 -30.47
N ASN A 136 -49.27 -6.07 -31.14
CA ASN A 136 -49.89 -5.16 -32.12
C ASN A 136 -49.42 -5.40 -33.58
N ILE A 137 -48.87 -6.59 -33.88
CA ILE A 137 -48.49 -7.04 -35.25
C ILE A 137 -49.19 -8.37 -35.57
N VAL A 138 -50.45 -8.51 -35.12
CA VAL A 138 -51.41 -9.46 -35.70
C VAL A 138 -52.72 -8.70 -35.90
N ASN A 139 -52.72 -7.80 -36.89
CA ASN A 139 -53.85 -7.34 -37.70
C ASN A 139 -53.27 -6.75 -38.99
#